data_AF-A0A117PIF7-F1
#
_entry.id   AF-A0A117PIF7-F1
#
_cell.length_a   1.000
_cell.length_b   1.000
_cell.length_c   1.000
_cell.angle_alpha   90.00
_cell.angle_beta   90.00
_cell.angle_gamma   90.00
#
_symmetry.space_group_name_H-M   'P 1'
#
loop_
_entity.id
_entity.type
_entity.pdbx_description
1 polymer ?
#
loop_
_entity_poly.entity_id
_entity_poly.type
_entity_poly.pdbx_seq_one_letter_code
_entity_poly.pdbx_strand_id
1 'polypeptide(L)' 'MCPRCEDFARTVALLGDLALYAHTDGADLDFVDAVGSCLAVSLPEPPPGFDPNEGPEYPGQGW' A
#
# COMPACT_ATOMS: atom_id res chain seq x y z
N MET A 1 29.96 -7.80 9.66
CA MET A 1 28.69 -7.16 9.28
C MET A 1 28.16 -6.42 10.52
N CYS A 2 27.83 -5.13 10.40
CA CYS A 2 27.43 -4.26 11.51
C CYS A 2 25.90 -4.08 11.45
N PRO A 3 25.11 -4.74 12.32
CA PRO A 3 23.65 -4.76 12.18
C PRO A 3 23.02 -3.36 12.22
N ARG A 4 23.50 -2.49 13.12
CA ARG A 4 23.02 -1.10 13.20
C ARG A 4 23.33 -0.28 11.96
N CYS A 5 24.45 -0.55 11.31
CA CYS A 5 24.85 0.12 10.08
C CYS A 5 23.92 -0.31 8.93
N GLU A 6 23.55 -1.59 8.89
CA GLU A 6 22.59 -2.14 7.91
C GLU A 6 21.18 -1.59 8.13
N ASP A 7 20.72 -1.50 9.38
CA ASP A 7 19.43 -0.91 9.72
C ASP A 7 19.39 0.59 9.36
N PHE A 8 20.46 1.33 9.63
CA PHE A 8 20.57 2.73 9.24
C PHE A 8 20.53 2.90 7.72
N ALA A 9 21.32 2.12 6.97
CA ALA A 9 21.32 2.15 5.52
C ALA A 9 19.94 1.81 4.93
N ARG A 10 19.27 0.79 5.48
CA ARG A 10 17.90 0.42 5.10
C ARG A 10 16.92 1.56 5.36
N THR A 11 17.04 2.23 6.50
CA THR A 11 16.17 3.36 6.87
C THR A 11 16.37 4.53 5.92
N VAL A 12 17.61 4.88 5.60
CA VAL A 12 17.93 5.96 4.64
C VAL A 12 17.38 5.63 3.25
N ALA A 13 17.51 4.37 2.79
CA ALA A 13 16.96 3.94 1.51
C ALA A 13 15.43 4.09 1.47
N LEU A 14 14.73 3.59 2.49
CA LEU A 14 13.26 3.70 2.58
C LEU A 14 12.77 5.15 2.59
N LEU A 15 13.47 6.05 3.28
CA LEU A 15 13.13 7.47 3.28
C LEU A 15 13.38 8.12 1.91
N GLY A 16 14.41 7.69 1.19
CA GLY A 16 14.68 8.13 -0.18
C GLY A 16 13.59 7.68 -1.15
N ASP A 17 13.22 6.41 -1.11
CA ASP A 17 12.14 5.85 -1.93
C ASP A 17 10.81 6.57 -1.64
N LEU A 18 10.51 6.84 -0.36
CA LEU A 18 9.33 7.60 0.03
C LEU A 18 9.33 9.02 -0.55
N ALA A 19 10.48 9.71 -0.51
CA ALA A 19 10.59 11.08 -1.03
C ALA A 19 10.38 11.14 -2.55
N LEU A 20 10.75 10.07 -3.27
CA LEU A 20 10.62 9.99 -4.73
C LEU A 20 9.33 9.34 -5.19
N TYR A 21 8.58 8.68 -4.30
CA TYR A 21 7.39 7.88 -4.61
C TYR A 21 6.45 8.55 -5.62
N ALA A 22 6.03 9.79 -5.34
CA ALA A 22 5.08 10.52 -6.18
C ALA A 22 5.61 10.90 -7.57
N HIS A 23 6.92 10.82 -7.79
CA HIS A 23 7.59 11.12 -9.06
C HIS A 23 8.02 9.85 -9.81
N THR A 24 7.84 8.68 -9.22
CA THR A 24 8.19 7.40 -9.82
C THR A 24 6.98 6.87 -10.57
N ASP A 25 7.03 6.92 -11.91
CA ASP A 25 5.97 6.38 -12.76
C ASP A 25 5.71 4.91 -12.45
N GLY A 26 4.44 4.57 -12.19
CA GLY A 26 4.02 3.20 -11.90
C GLY A 26 4.18 2.76 -10.45
N ALA A 27 4.72 3.60 -9.55
CA ALA A 27 4.95 3.22 -8.15
C ALA A 27 3.67 2.77 -7.42
N ASP A 28 2.52 3.38 -7.71
CA ASP A 28 1.23 2.95 -7.15
C ASP A 28 0.82 1.54 -7.61
N LEU A 29 1.04 1.22 -8.89
CA LEU A 29 0.71 -0.10 -9.43
C LEU A 29 1.62 -1.18 -8.85
N ASP A 30 2.92 -0.90 -8.78
CA ASP A 30 3.91 -1.80 -8.18
C ASP A 30 3.61 -2.04 -6.69
N PHE A 31 3.21 -0.99 -5.97
CA PHE A 31 2.78 -1.10 -4.58
C PHE A 31 1.55 -1.99 -4.42
N VAL A 32 0.52 -1.80 -5.26
CA VAL A 32 -0.71 -2.61 -5.23
C VAL A 32 -0.41 -4.07 -5.56
N ASP A 33 0.44 -4.35 -6.55
CA ASP A 33 0.83 -5.72 -6.92
C ASP A 33 1.58 -6.41 -5.77
N ALA A 34 2.51 -5.69 -5.12
CA ALA A 34 3.30 -6.23 -4.02
C ALA A 34 2.48 -6.48 -2.74
N VAL A 35 1.54 -5.59 -2.41
CA VAL A 35 0.83 -5.59 -1.11
C VAL A 35 -0.57 -6.20 -1.20
N GLY A 36 -1.19 -6.19 -2.38
CA GLY A 36 -2.62 -6.47 -2.57
C GLY A 36 -3.05 -7.83 -2.03
N SER A 37 -2.31 -8.89 -2.33
CA SER A 37 -2.66 -10.25 -1.87
C SER A 37 -2.57 -10.40 -0.35
N CYS A 38 -1.50 -9.89 0.26
CA CYS A 38 -1.31 -9.89 1.71
C CYS A 38 -2.38 -9.07 2.44
N LEU A 39 -2.74 -7.92 1.88
CA LEU A 39 -3.80 -7.09 2.41
C LEU A 39 -5.15 -7.81 2.31
N ALA A 40 -5.50 -8.37 1.14
CA ALA A 40 -6.75 -9.08 0.92
C ALA A 40 -6.97 -10.25 1.91
N VAL A 41 -5.91 -11.01 2.21
CA VAL A 41 -5.97 -12.11 3.20
C VAL A 41 -6.09 -11.59 4.64
N SER A 42 -5.62 -10.37 4.91
CA SER A 42 -5.67 -9.77 6.24
C SER A 42 -7.01 -9.07 6.55
N LEU A 43 -7.85 -8.86 5.54
CA LEU A 43 -9.15 -8.25 5.72
C LEU A 43 -10.13 -9.22 6.40
N PRO A 44 -11.02 -8.72 7.26
CA PRO A 44 -12.11 -9.52 7.79
C PRO A 44 -13.04 -9.99 6.67
N GLU A 45 -13.81 -11.06 6.93
CA GLU A 45 -14.84 -11.49 5.98
C GLU A 45 -15.79 -10.34 5.65
N PRO A 46 -16.10 -10.14 4.36
CA PRO A 46 -16.98 -9.06 3.94
C PRO A 46 -18.40 -9.31 4.47
N PRO A 47 -19.17 -8.23 4.78
CA PRO A 47 -20.54 -8.37 5.22
C PRO A 47 -21.42 -8.99 4.12
N PRO A 48 -22.54 -9.65 4.48
CA PRO A 48 -23.45 -10.23 3.50
C PRO A 48 -23.98 -9.16 2.53
N GLY A 49 -23.94 -9.45 1.23
CA GLY A 49 -24.39 -8.54 0.18
C GLY A 49 -23.36 -7.48 -0.25
N PHE A 50 -22.15 -7.52 0.29
CA PHE A 50 -21.04 -6.69 -0.20
C PHE A 50 -20.58 -7.16 -1.59
N ASP A 51 -20.68 -6.29 -2.60
CA ASP A 51 -20.00 -6.48 -3.88
C ASP A 51 -18.59 -5.87 -3.79
N PRO A 52 -17.51 -6.68 -3.85
CA PRO A 52 -16.15 -6.18 -3.84
C PRO A 52 -15.80 -5.28 -5.04
N ASN A 53 -16.65 -5.22 -6.08
CA ASN A 53 -16.47 -4.36 -7.24
C ASN A 53 -17.18 -3.00 -7.12
N GLU A 54 -18.13 -2.83 -6.19
CA GLU A 54 -18.82 -1.53 -5.99
C GLU A 54 -17.98 -0.53 -5.18
N GLY A 55 -16.98 -1.03 -4.43
CA GLY A 55 -16.14 -0.20 -3.56
C GLY A 55 -16.91 0.38 -2.37
N PRO A 56 -16.22 1.01 -1.41
CA PRO A 56 -16.89 1.65 -0.29
C PRO A 56 -17.58 2.95 -0.72
N GLU A 57 -18.79 3.19 -0.22
CA GLU A 57 -19.46 4.49 -0.36
C GLU A 57 -18.66 5.56 0.40
N TYR A 58 -18.03 6.48 -0.33
CA TYR A 58 -17.34 7.60 0.29
C TYR A 58 -18.29 8.78 0.52
N PRO A 59 -18.21 9.48 1.66
CA PRO A 59 -18.96 10.70 1.89
C PRO A 59 -18.72 11.72 0.77
N GLY A 60 -19.79 12.19 0.12
CA GLY A 60 -19.71 13.13 -1.00
C GLY A 60 -19.81 12.51 -2.39
N GLN A 61 -20.01 11.19 -2.51
CA GLN A 61 -20.33 10.53 -3.78
C GLN A 61 -21.83 10.59 -4.17
N GLY A 62 -22.65 11.25 -3.36
CA GLY A 62 -24.05 11.55 -3.68
C GLY A 62 -24.21 12.97 -4.24
N TRP A 63 -24.36 13.04 -5.57
CA TRP A 63 -24.69 14.20 -6.43
C TRP A 63 -23.87 15.48 -6.27
#